data_AF-A0A2K1QUX0-F1
#
_entry.id   AF-A0A2K1QUX0-F1
#
_cell.length_a   1.000
_cell.length_b   1.000
_cell.length_c   1.000
_cell.angle_alpha   90.00
_cell.angle_beta   90.00
_cell.angle_gamma   90.00
#
_symmetry.space_group_name_H-M   'P 1'
#
loop_
_entity.id
_entity.type
_entity.pdbx_description
1 polymer ?
#
loop_
_entity_poly.entity_id
_entity_poly.type
_entity_poly.pdbx_seq_one_letter_code
_entity_poly.pdbx_strand_id
1 'polypeptide(L)'
;MLPSFNGSYKKEKDDRYPYSNGGAYPLGKAFSIQPHKFQPRSQPALRKRRQLMYRLALMSSLLMTAVFFFFPSARPGFIPPAGLGLFSSTPQLHLETVRYYDLANVEGTARGWEREERILLCAPLRDAAPHLPMFFSHLRNLTYPHHLIDLAFLVGDSKDNTLQLLSDLLGDLQAAEDPKNAFGEISVIEKDFGQKVNQDVESRHGFAAQASRRKSMAQARNWLLSAALRPTHSWVYWRDVDVETAPFTILEDLMRHNKDVIVPNVWRPLPEWLGGEQPYDLNSWQESETALALADTLDEDAVIVEGYAEYATWRPHLAYLRDPYGDPDMEMEIDGVGGVSILAKAKVFRSGVHFPAFSFEKHAETEGFGKMAKRMKFSVVGLPHYTIWHLYEPSVDDIRHMEEMEKERKQREADEKAKKERLDKISSTFENNNEQWAKDKDVLNDLKQKDAEEKKSGQEKDGAKKVAKEATADNDDAPVKKAVQAVAKGAADKKKGSGAKVADGKDVGAKGAVAKDTKDPKAKTPADKIKARIDDSRAAGKEAAVAKPAKKGPKEEEI
;
A
#
# COMPACT_ATOMS: atom_id res chain seq x y z
N MET A 1 48.09 38.82 -34.14
CA MET A 1 49.05 39.70 -34.85
C MET A 1 48.87 41.12 -34.35
N LEU A 2 49.95 41.79 -33.93
CA LEU A 2 50.14 43.26 -33.89
C LEU A 2 49.21 44.11 -32.99
N PRO A 3 49.60 45.34 -32.62
CA PRO A 3 50.93 45.78 -32.21
C PRO A 3 50.95 46.62 -30.93
N SER A 4 52.13 46.77 -30.33
CA SER A 4 52.47 47.85 -29.38
C SER A 4 53.14 49.02 -30.12
N PHE A 5 53.05 50.26 -29.62
CA PHE A 5 54.21 51.19 -29.61
C PHE A 5 54.05 52.39 -28.64
N ASN A 6 55.20 52.95 -28.27
CA ASN A 6 55.44 54.02 -27.29
C ASN A 6 55.25 55.46 -27.83
N GLY A 7 55.17 56.43 -26.90
CA GLY A 7 55.55 57.84 -27.16
C GLY A 7 54.73 58.87 -26.34
N SER A 8 55.17 59.46 -25.23
CA SER A 8 56.40 60.23 -24.92
C SER A 8 56.31 61.75 -25.23
N TYR A 9 56.17 62.54 -24.16
CA TYR A 9 56.62 63.94 -23.95
C TYR A 9 56.05 65.13 -24.77
N LYS A 10 55.54 66.13 -24.02
CA LYS A 10 55.71 67.59 -24.22
C LYS A 10 56.04 68.18 -22.84
N LYS A 11 57.11 68.96 -22.63
CA LYS A 11 57.57 70.23 -23.22
C LYS A 11 56.89 71.46 -22.58
N GLU A 12 57.73 72.32 -22.01
CA GLU A 12 57.39 73.50 -21.22
C GLU A 12 57.25 74.79 -22.08
N LYS A 13 56.53 75.75 -21.51
CA LYS A 13 56.77 77.21 -21.50
C LYS A 13 56.19 78.23 -22.51
N ASP A 14 55.85 79.35 -21.86
CA ASP A 14 55.79 80.78 -22.20
C ASP A 14 54.57 81.41 -22.95
N ASP A 15 53.83 82.18 -22.14
CA ASP A 15 53.38 83.58 -22.32
C ASP A 15 52.68 84.04 -23.61
N ARG A 16 51.40 84.44 -23.45
CA ARG A 16 50.95 85.87 -23.43
C ARG A 16 49.42 85.99 -23.35
N TYR A 17 48.95 87.05 -22.70
CA TYR A 17 47.61 87.62 -22.87
C TYR A 17 47.70 89.12 -23.14
N PRO A 18 46.77 89.67 -23.92
CA PRO A 18 46.21 90.98 -23.58
C PRO A 18 44.66 90.99 -23.59
N TYR A 19 44.14 92.08 -23.01
CA TYR A 19 42.74 92.35 -22.66
C TYR A 19 41.92 92.92 -23.84
N SER A 20 40.60 92.72 -23.87
CA SER A 20 39.64 93.84 -23.72
C SER A 20 38.15 93.42 -23.72
N ASN A 21 37.41 94.01 -22.78
CA ASN A 21 35.98 94.42 -22.72
C ASN A 21 34.87 93.64 -23.48
N GLY A 22 33.68 93.45 -22.90
CA GLY A 22 33.20 93.85 -21.58
C GLY A 22 31.70 93.57 -21.36
N GLY A 23 31.23 93.62 -20.11
CA GLY A 23 29.84 93.37 -19.68
C GLY A 23 29.74 93.30 -18.16
N ALA A 24 28.68 93.86 -17.55
CA ALA A 24 28.73 94.35 -16.17
C ALA A 24 27.94 93.53 -15.13
N TYR A 25 28.67 93.05 -14.09
CA TYR A 25 28.31 92.86 -12.66
C TYR A 25 27.05 92.04 -12.23
N PRO A 26 26.99 91.48 -10.99
CA PRO A 26 27.92 91.64 -9.86
C PRO A 26 28.61 90.35 -9.34
N LEU A 27 29.61 90.55 -8.46
CA LEU A 27 30.55 89.56 -7.93
C LEU A 27 29.98 88.65 -6.82
N GLY A 28 30.50 87.41 -6.74
CA GLY A 28 30.13 86.43 -5.70
C GLY A 28 31.19 85.34 -5.37
N LYS A 29 32.49 85.67 -5.41
CA LYS A 29 33.65 84.83 -4.98
C LYS A 29 33.74 83.38 -5.54
N ALA A 30 34.37 83.24 -6.70
CA ALA A 30 35.10 82.02 -7.04
C ALA A 30 36.50 82.06 -6.40
N PHE A 31 36.82 81.14 -5.49
CA PHE A 31 38.17 81.01 -4.93
C PHE A 31 39.05 80.16 -5.85
N SER A 32 40.11 80.75 -6.40
CA SER A 32 41.13 80.03 -7.15
C SER A 32 42.14 79.36 -6.21
N ILE A 33 42.50 78.11 -6.52
CA ILE A 33 43.45 77.32 -5.75
C ILE A 33 44.87 77.75 -6.16
N GLN A 34 45.66 78.26 -5.22
CA GLN A 34 47.12 78.41 -5.40
C GLN A 34 47.87 77.22 -4.76
N PRO A 35 48.91 76.67 -5.43
CA PRO A 35 49.60 75.49 -4.96
C PRO A 35 50.68 75.85 -3.91
N HIS A 36 50.26 76.14 -2.68
CA HIS A 36 51.20 76.22 -1.56
C HIS A 36 51.72 74.81 -1.21
N LYS A 37 53.02 74.61 -1.46
CA LYS A 37 53.74 73.33 -1.34
C LYS A 37 53.85 72.90 0.12
N PHE A 38 52.85 72.17 0.62
CA PHE A 38 52.78 71.68 1.99
C PHE A 38 53.90 70.67 2.29
N GLN A 39 54.83 71.03 3.17
CA GLN A 39 55.81 70.09 3.74
C GLN A 39 55.31 69.58 5.09
N PRO A 40 54.87 68.31 5.20
CA PRO A 40 54.43 67.75 6.47
C PRO A 40 55.62 67.54 7.43
N ARG A 41 55.60 68.20 8.59
CA ARG A 41 56.51 67.93 9.71
C ARG A 41 56.37 66.46 10.13
N SER A 42 57.50 65.75 10.27
CA SER A 42 57.52 64.39 10.78
C SER A 42 57.17 64.36 12.27
N GLN A 43 56.16 63.56 12.67
CA GLN A 43 55.80 63.36 14.07
C GLN A 43 56.44 62.06 14.62
N PRO A 44 57.57 62.13 15.35
CA PRO A 44 58.25 60.93 15.85
C PRO A 44 57.42 60.14 16.88
N ALA A 45 56.46 60.78 17.56
CA ALA A 45 55.56 60.13 18.52
C ALA A 45 54.69 59.04 17.87
N LEU A 46 54.13 59.29 16.67
CA LEU A 46 53.34 58.29 15.94
C LEU A 46 54.19 57.11 15.48
N ARG A 47 55.46 57.34 15.11
CA ARG A 47 56.40 56.28 14.72
C ARG A 47 56.77 55.39 15.91
N LYS A 48 57.03 55.98 17.09
CA LYS A 48 57.23 55.24 18.34
C LYS A 48 55.99 54.45 18.75
N ARG A 49 54.78 55.03 18.65
CA ARG A 49 53.52 54.32 18.95
C ARG A 49 53.29 53.14 17.99
N ARG A 50 53.53 53.30 16.68
CA ARG A 50 53.47 52.17 15.73
C ARG A 50 54.49 51.08 16.06
N GLN A 51 55.74 51.44 16.39
CA GLN A 51 56.76 50.46 16.80
C GLN A 51 56.38 49.71 18.08
N LEU A 52 55.74 50.37 19.05
CA LEU A 52 55.19 49.71 20.24
C LEU A 52 54.07 48.71 19.86
N MET A 53 53.12 49.13 19.01
CA MET A 53 52.04 48.27 18.53
C MET A 53 52.57 47.03 17.78
N TYR A 54 53.57 47.18 16.91
CA TYR A 54 54.19 46.05 16.21
C TYR A 54 54.91 45.10 17.19
N ARG A 55 55.60 45.62 18.21
CA ARG A 55 56.24 44.79 19.25
C ARG A 55 55.20 44.04 20.09
N LEU A 56 54.11 44.69 20.50
CA LEU A 56 53.01 44.06 21.24
C LEU A 56 52.30 42.99 20.40
N ALA A 57 52.05 43.27 19.11
CA ALA A 57 51.46 42.29 18.19
C ALA A 57 52.37 41.07 17.98
N LEU A 58 53.70 41.28 17.85
CA LEU A 58 54.67 40.20 17.69
C LEU A 58 54.80 39.36 18.97
N MET A 59 54.82 39.98 20.16
CA MET A 59 54.79 39.27 21.45
C MET A 59 53.48 38.49 21.64
N SER A 60 52.33 39.07 21.28
CA SER A 60 51.02 38.41 21.34
C SER A 60 50.94 37.22 20.38
N SER A 61 51.49 37.35 19.17
CA SER A 61 51.57 36.27 18.18
C SER A 61 52.45 35.11 18.66
N LEU A 62 53.63 35.40 19.23
CA LEU A 62 54.49 34.39 19.84
C LEU A 62 53.81 33.69 21.02
N LEU A 63 53.11 34.43 21.88
CA LEU A 63 52.35 33.87 23.00
C LEU A 63 51.22 32.95 22.52
N MET A 64 50.43 33.39 21.54
CA MET A 64 49.38 32.57 20.90
C MET A 64 49.95 31.29 20.28
N THR A 65 51.09 31.39 19.60
CA THR A 65 51.76 30.23 18.99
C THR A 65 52.22 29.24 20.07
N ALA A 66 52.83 29.73 21.16
CA ALA A 66 53.22 28.89 22.28
C ALA A 66 52.01 28.21 22.95
N VAL A 67 50.92 28.94 23.20
CA VAL A 67 49.69 28.37 23.76
C VAL A 67 49.10 27.29 22.84
N PHE A 68 49.07 27.52 21.53
CA PHE A 68 48.57 26.56 20.54
C PHE A 68 49.36 25.25 20.53
N PHE A 69 50.69 25.29 20.69
CA PHE A 69 51.53 24.08 20.72
C PHE A 69 51.53 23.37 22.07
N PHE A 70 51.64 24.10 23.19
CA PHE A 70 51.77 23.51 24.53
C PHE A 70 50.44 23.14 25.21
N PHE A 71 49.30 23.72 24.80
CA PHE A 71 47.99 23.47 25.41
C PHE A 71 46.94 23.03 24.37
N PRO A 72 46.94 21.74 23.95
CA PRO A 72 46.01 21.24 22.93
C PRO A 72 44.52 21.43 23.27
N SER A 73 44.16 21.40 24.56
CA SER A 73 42.79 21.61 25.06
C SER A 73 42.28 23.04 24.88
N ALA A 74 43.15 24.03 24.72
CA ALA A 74 42.75 25.43 24.55
C ALA A 74 42.44 25.80 23.08
N ARG A 75 42.82 24.95 22.11
CA ARG A 75 42.67 25.21 20.67
C ARG A 75 41.25 25.56 20.21
N PRO A 76 40.15 24.95 20.73
CA PRO A 76 38.79 25.29 20.30
C PRO A 76 38.38 26.73 20.58
N GLY A 77 39.00 27.39 21.56
CA GLY A 77 38.67 28.79 21.92
C GLY A 77 39.38 29.86 21.08
N PHE A 78 40.40 29.49 20.30
CA PHE A 78 41.25 30.43 19.56
C PHE A 78 41.08 30.41 18.05
N ILE A 79 40.22 29.54 17.52
CA ILE A 79 39.82 29.52 16.10
C ILE A 79 38.38 30.04 16.00
N PRO A 80 38.17 31.32 15.63
CA PRO A 80 36.83 31.79 15.28
C PRO A 80 36.32 30.97 14.07
N PRO A 81 35.08 30.46 14.08
CA PRO A 81 34.53 29.64 13.00
C PRO A 81 34.28 30.40 11.68
N ALA A 82 34.79 31.64 11.55
CA ALA A 82 34.61 32.53 10.40
C ALA A 82 35.78 32.50 9.38
N GLY A 83 36.78 31.63 9.57
CA GLY A 83 38.05 31.71 8.83
C GLY A 83 38.12 31.07 7.43
N LEU A 84 37.17 30.20 7.05
CA LEU A 84 37.24 29.40 5.82
C LEU A 84 36.05 29.56 4.84
N GLY A 85 35.00 30.30 5.22
CA GLY A 85 33.82 30.51 4.37
C GLY A 85 33.96 31.61 3.31
N LEU A 86 35.00 32.45 3.39
CA LEU A 86 35.11 33.70 2.61
C LEU A 86 35.50 33.53 1.12
N PHE A 87 35.72 32.30 0.65
CA PHE A 87 36.09 32.03 -0.75
C PHE A 87 35.06 31.23 -1.56
N SER A 88 33.92 30.85 -0.97
CA SER A 88 32.79 30.30 -1.73
C SER A 88 31.85 31.43 -2.17
N SER A 89 32.09 31.97 -3.35
CA SER A 89 31.33 33.09 -3.89
C SER A 89 30.05 32.64 -4.59
N THR A 90 28.99 32.39 -3.81
CA THR A 90 27.61 32.60 -4.26
C THR A 90 26.97 33.68 -3.38
N PRO A 91 26.52 34.82 -3.96
CA PRO A 91 25.84 35.86 -3.19
C PRO A 91 24.40 35.41 -2.94
N GLN A 92 24.21 34.47 -2.00
CA GLN A 92 22.90 34.10 -1.51
C GLN A 92 22.31 35.29 -0.76
N LEU A 93 21.54 36.12 -1.47
CA LEU A 93 20.76 37.20 -0.89
C LEU A 93 19.84 36.59 0.16
N HIS A 94 20.18 36.78 1.44
CA HIS A 94 19.45 36.23 2.58
C HIS A 94 18.21 37.08 2.87
N LEU A 95 17.34 37.20 1.86
CA LEU A 95 15.97 37.69 2.00
C LEU A 95 15.15 36.53 2.57
N GLU A 96 14.51 36.73 3.72
CA GLU A 96 13.81 35.66 4.45
C GLU A 96 12.72 34.95 3.63
N THR A 97 12.19 35.62 2.60
CA THR A 97 11.16 35.11 1.67
C THR A 97 11.72 34.40 0.44
N VAL A 98 13.02 34.55 0.11
CA VAL A 98 13.60 33.91 -1.07
C VAL A 98 14.01 32.47 -0.73
N ARG A 99 13.54 31.53 -1.56
CA ARG A 99 13.95 30.13 -1.53
C ARG A 99 14.47 29.76 -2.91
N TYR A 100 15.65 29.16 -2.95
CA TYR A 100 16.25 28.64 -4.16
C TYR A 100 16.15 27.12 -4.14
N TYR A 101 15.67 26.54 -5.24
CA TYR A 101 15.56 25.10 -5.43
C TYR A 101 16.10 24.76 -6.81
N ASP A 102 17.17 23.97 -6.85
CA ASP A 102 17.64 23.34 -8.08
C ASP A 102 17.03 21.94 -8.19
N LEU A 103 16.19 21.76 -9.21
CA LEU A 103 15.39 20.55 -9.39
C LEU A 103 16.21 19.36 -9.90
N ALA A 104 17.44 19.58 -10.39
CA ALA A 104 18.36 18.49 -10.74
C ALA A 104 18.82 17.67 -9.51
N ASN A 105 18.62 18.19 -8.29
CA ASN A 105 18.97 17.48 -7.05
C ASN A 105 17.83 16.59 -6.50
N VAL A 106 16.66 16.56 -7.15
CA VAL A 106 15.46 15.81 -6.70
C VAL A 106 14.89 14.89 -7.78
N GLU A 107 15.77 14.22 -8.54
CA GLU A 107 15.36 13.36 -9.67
C GLU A 107 14.67 12.04 -9.24
N GLY A 108 14.91 11.57 -8.02
CA GLY A 108 14.49 10.26 -7.51
C GLY A 108 15.43 9.13 -7.96
N THR A 109 16.07 8.44 -7.01
CA THR A 109 17.05 7.38 -7.30
C THR A 109 16.81 6.07 -6.54
N ALA A 110 17.47 5.00 -7.00
CA ALA A 110 17.36 3.65 -6.43
C ALA A 110 17.65 3.53 -4.92
N ARG A 111 18.38 4.49 -4.34
CA ARG A 111 18.81 4.48 -2.94
C ARG A 111 18.46 5.81 -2.27
N GLY A 112 17.18 6.18 -2.34
CA GLY A 112 16.68 7.46 -1.83
C GLY A 112 17.01 7.72 -0.36
N TRP A 113 16.99 6.67 0.48
CA TRP A 113 17.34 6.76 1.90
C TRP A 113 18.81 7.14 2.14
N GLU A 114 19.75 6.70 1.30
CA GLU A 114 21.18 7.11 1.39
C GLU A 114 21.42 8.56 0.95
N ARG A 115 20.47 9.13 0.19
CA ARG A 115 20.55 10.47 -0.39
C ARG A 115 19.62 11.48 0.27
N GLU A 116 18.98 11.10 1.38
CA GLU A 116 17.99 11.91 2.11
C GLU A 116 16.85 12.42 1.20
N GLU A 117 16.45 11.60 0.21
CA GLU A 117 15.41 11.96 -0.76
C GLU A 117 14.04 12.04 -0.07
N ARG A 118 13.32 13.16 -0.26
CA ARG A 118 12.00 13.35 0.35
C ARG A 118 10.89 12.69 -0.46
N ILE A 119 9.96 12.07 0.26
CA ILE A 119 8.76 11.42 -0.26
C ILE A 119 7.55 12.25 0.14
N LEU A 120 6.64 12.51 -0.79
CA LEU A 120 5.29 12.98 -0.50
C LEU A 120 4.34 11.78 -0.48
N LEU A 121 3.83 11.39 0.68
CA LEU A 121 2.81 10.36 0.80
C LEU A 121 1.42 10.99 0.67
N CYS A 122 0.67 10.60 -0.35
CA CYS A 122 -0.67 11.11 -0.65
C CYS A 122 -1.76 10.08 -0.36
N ALA A 123 -2.73 10.44 0.49
CA ALA A 123 -3.91 9.63 0.78
C ALA A 123 -5.21 10.47 0.63
N PRO A 124 -6.01 10.27 -0.43
CA PRO A 124 -7.36 10.84 -0.50
C PRO A 124 -8.30 10.07 0.44
N LEU A 125 -9.12 10.79 1.20
CA LEU A 125 -9.97 10.25 2.26
C LEU A 125 -11.44 10.60 2.01
N ARG A 126 -12.31 9.62 2.23
CA ARG A 126 -13.76 9.80 2.34
C ARG A 126 -14.34 8.71 3.21
N ASP A 127 -15.12 9.07 4.23
CA ASP A 127 -15.77 8.13 5.15
C ASP A 127 -14.78 7.06 5.68
N ALA A 128 -13.55 7.49 5.98
CA ALA A 128 -12.36 6.68 6.17
C ALA A 128 -12.05 6.35 7.63
N ALA A 129 -12.84 6.85 8.59
CA ALA A 129 -12.57 6.70 10.02
C ALA A 129 -12.33 5.23 10.48
N PRO A 130 -13.00 4.19 9.95
CA PRO A 130 -12.73 2.81 10.32
C PRO A 130 -11.30 2.33 10.00
N HIS A 131 -10.68 2.88 8.97
CA HIS A 131 -9.39 2.40 8.45
C HIS A 131 -8.19 3.19 8.99
N LEU A 132 -8.40 4.44 9.42
CA LEU A 132 -7.32 5.31 9.92
C LEU A 132 -6.45 4.68 11.03
N PRO A 133 -6.98 3.98 12.06
CA PRO A 133 -6.14 3.40 13.10
C PRO A 133 -5.14 2.36 12.55
N MET A 134 -5.58 1.53 11.61
CA MET A 134 -4.75 0.54 10.91
C MET A 134 -3.72 1.24 10.01
N PHE A 135 -4.14 2.21 9.21
CA PHE A 135 -3.24 2.99 8.35
C PHE A 135 -2.13 3.69 9.14
N PHE A 136 -2.45 4.31 10.29
CA PHE A 136 -1.47 4.93 11.18
C PHE A 136 -0.58 3.91 11.91
N SER A 137 -0.99 2.65 12.05
CA SER A 137 -0.11 1.59 12.52
C SER A 137 0.96 1.24 11.46
N HIS A 138 0.58 1.22 10.18
CA HIS A 138 1.51 1.01 9.08
C HIS A 138 2.51 2.15 8.93
N LEU A 139 2.06 3.41 9.02
CA LEU A 139 2.96 4.57 8.99
C LEU A 139 4.06 4.46 10.04
N ARG A 140 3.72 4.13 11.29
CA ARG A 140 4.70 4.00 12.39
C ARG A 140 5.71 2.86 12.21
N ASN A 141 5.39 1.87 11.36
CA ASN A 141 6.22 0.69 11.12
C ASN A 141 7.09 0.81 9.87
N LEU A 142 7.00 1.90 9.08
CA LEU A 142 7.84 2.08 7.89
C LEU A 142 9.32 2.15 8.27
N THR A 143 10.19 1.56 7.45
CA THR A 143 11.65 1.62 7.68
C THR A 143 12.29 2.89 7.12
N TYR A 144 11.66 3.53 6.15
CA TYR A 144 12.17 4.76 5.56
C TYR A 144 12.15 5.91 6.58
N PRO A 145 13.20 6.74 6.70
CA PRO A 145 13.27 7.74 7.78
C PRO A 145 12.08 8.72 7.77
N HIS A 146 11.25 8.70 8.82
CA HIS A 146 9.96 9.41 8.83
C HIS A 146 10.09 10.93 8.59
N HIS A 147 11.17 11.57 9.06
CA HIS A 147 11.45 12.99 8.83
C HIS A 147 11.68 13.37 7.33
N LEU A 148 11.84 12.38 6.45
CA LEU A 148 11.90 12.52 4.99
C LEU A 148 10.56 12.22 4.30
N ILE A 149 9.58 11.68 5.05
CA ILE A 149 8.23 11.42 4.57
C ILE A 149 7.34 12.59 4.99
N ASP A 150 6.95 13.40 4.02
CA ASP A 150 5.93 14.42 4.19
C ASP A 150 4.55 13.78 3.89
N LEU A 151 3.55 14.03 4.74
CA LEU A 151 2.21 13.43 4.59
C LEU A 151 1.21 14.43 4.01
N ALA A 152 0.37 13.99 3.08
CA ALA A 152 -0.67 14.81 2.49
C ALA A 152 -2.01 14.05 2.42
N PHE A 153 -3.02 14.63 3.05
CA PHE A 153 -4.39 14.11 3.10
C PHE A 153 -5.35 15.07 2.42
N LEU A 154 -6.29 14.54 1.64
CA LEU A 154 -7.46 15.30 1.21
C LEU A 154 -8.73 14.64 1.73
N VAL A 155 -9.43 15.31 2.64
CA VAL A 155 -10.75 14.89 3.12
C VAL A 155 -11.81 15.47 2.16
N GLY A 156 -12.47 14.58 1.42
CA GLY A 156 -13.58 14.91 0.52
C GLY A 156 -14.94 14.77 1.20
N ASP A 157 -16.02 14.68 0.39
CA ASP A 157 -17.45 14.65 0.78
C ASP A 157 -17.82 13.53 1.79
N SER A 158 -17.36 13.69 3.04
CA SER A 158 -17.41 12.73 4.15
C SER A 158 -18.52 13.08 5.13
N LYS A 159 -19.03 12.09 5.85
CA LYS A 159 -20.19 12.20 6.76
C LYS A 159 -19.92 11.62 8.15
N ASP A 160 -18.80 10.93 8.32
CA ASP A 160 -18.34 10.38 9.59
C ASP A 160 -17.39 11.35 10.32
N ASN A 161 -16.69 10.85 11.34
CA ASN A 161 -15.71 11.62 12.11
C ASN A 161 -14.27 11.58 11.53
N THR A 162 -14.09 11.27 10.24
CA THR A 162 -12.76 11.14 9.58
C THR A 162 -11.82 12.31 9.91
N LEU A 163 -12.28 13.56 9.75
CA LEU A 163 -11.43 14.74 9.92
C LEU A 163 -10.93 14.90 11.37
N GLN A 164 -11.81 14.68 12.36
CA GLN A 164 -11.44 14.76 13.78
C GLN A 164 -10.45 13.65 14.15
N LEU A 165 -10.78 12.39 13.80
CA LEU A 165 -9.93 11.25 14.09
C LEU A 165 -8.56 11.35 13.41
N LEU A 166 -8.51 11.88 12.19
CA LEU A 166 -7.26 12.19 11.50
C LEU A 166 -6.43 13.22 12.28
N SER A 167 -7.05 14.32 12.74
CA SER A 167 -6.36 15.35 13.53
C SER A 167 -5.80 14.79 14.83
N ASP A 168 -6.55 13.95 15.54
CA ASP A 168 -6.14 13.34 16.80
C ASP A 168 -4.96 12.37 16.57
N LEU A 169 -5.06 11.48 15.57
CA LEU A 169 -4.00 10.53 15.22
C LEU A 169 -2.73 11.22 14.70
N LEU A 170 -2.83 12.36 14.00
CA LEU A 170 -1.67 13.16 13.60
C LEU A 170 -1.01 13.86 14.80
N GLY A 171 -1.80 14.31 15.77
CA GLY A 171 -1.30 14.81 17.05
C GLY A 171 -0.45 13.75 17.77
N ASP A 172 -1.00 12.55 17.93
CA ASP A 172 -0.29 11.40 18.53
C ASP A 172 0.95 10.98 17.73
N LEU A 173 0.91 11.07 16.40
CA LEU A 173 2.03 10.72 15.52
C LEU A 173 3.20 11.71 15.64
N GLN A 174 2.90 13.00 15.83
CA GLN A 174 3.90 14.06 15.99
C GLN A 174 4.37 14.23 17.44
N ALA A 175 3.56 13.81 18.43
CA ALA A 175 3.91 13.80 19.85
C ALA A 175 4.73 12.55 20.28
N ALA A 176 5.27 11.78 19.33
CA ALA A 176 6.03 10.57 19.60
C ALA A 176 7.29 10.83 20.47
N GLU A 177 7.58 9.93 21.42
CA GLU A 177 8.68 10.10 22.38
C GLU A 177 10.08 10.15 21.74
N ASP A 178 10.31 9.39 20.66
CA ASP A 178 11.52 9.50 19.83
C ASP A 178 11.27 10.48 18.67
N PRO A 179 11.99 11.61 18.60
CA PRO A 179 11.88 12.57 17.49
C PRO A 179 12.14 11.98 16.10
N LYS A 180 12.79 10.81 15.99
CA LYS A 180 12.97 10.09 14.72
C LYS A 180 11.67 9.52 14.16
N ASN A 181 10.70 9.25 15.02
CA ASN A 181 9.40 8.69 14.63
C ASN A 181 8.45 9.77 14.12
N ALA A 182 8.73 11.05 14.39
CA ALA A 182 7.97 12.16 13.85
C ALA A 182 8.16 12.26 12.32
N PHE A 183 7.06 12.49 11.63
CA PHE A 183 7.04 12.67 10.18
C PHE A 183 7.49 14.08 9.79
N GLY A 184 7.78 14.29 8.50
CA GLY A 184 8.08 15.60 7.94
C GLY A 184 6.87 16.55 7.92
N GLU A 185 6.75 17.35 6.87
CA GLU A 185 5.64 18.31 6.77
C GLU A 185 4.31 17.58 6.50
N ILE A 186 3.30 17.85 7.34
CA ILE A 186 1.95 17.29 7.19
C ILE A 186 1.02 18.36 6.60
N SER A 187 0.25 17.99 5.59
CA SER A 187 -0.79 18.82 4.98
C SER A 187 -2.13 18.10 5.01
N VAL A 188 -3.12 18.69 5.68
CA VAL A 188 -4.52 18.23 5.65
C VAL A 188 -5.33 19.25 4.88
N ILE A 189 -5.98 18.81 3.81
CA ILE A 189 -6.77 19.65 2.90
C ILE A 189 -8.22 19.15 2.96
N GLU A 190 -9.15 20.03 3.29
CA GLU A 190 -10.58 19.72 3.25
C GLU A 190 -11.17 20.28 1.94
N LYS A 191 -11.79 19.42 1.12
CA LYS A 191 -12.44 19.85 -0.12
C LYS A 191 -13.55 18.92 -0.59
N ASP A 192 -14.77 19.43 -0.54
CA ASP A 192 -15.92 18.82 -1.21
C ASP A 192 -15.87 18.97 -2.74
N PHE A 193 -16.45 17.98 -3.42
CA PHE A 193 -16.70 17.94 -4.86
C PHE A 193 -18.19 17.92 -5.20
N GLY A 194 -19.08 17.86 -4.21
CA GLY A 194 -20.53 17.89 -4.39
C GLY A 194 -21.08 16.58 -4.95
N GLN A 195 -20.43 15.46 -4.67
CA GLN A 195 -20.85 14.15 -5.17
C GLN A 195 -22.22 13.76 -4.59
N LYS A 196 -23.28 13.91 -5.38
CA LYS A 196 -24.63 13.46 -5.03
C LYS A 196 -24.67 11.94 -4.93
N VAL A 197 -24.62 11.44 -3.71
CA VAL A 197 -24.75 10.02 -3.39
C VAL A 197 -26.19 9.58 -3.62
N ASN A 198 -26.49 9.07 -4.82
CA ASN A 198 -27.71 8.28 -5.03
C ASN A 198 -27.63 7.01 -4.17
N GLN A 199 -28.75 6.65 -3.54
CA GLN A 199 -28.74 5.75 -2.38
C GLN A 199 -28.60 4.27 -2.73
N ASP A 200 -28.95 3.85 -3.96
CA ASP A 200 -28.85 2.44 -4.37
C ASP A 200 -27.40 2.02 -4.66
N VAL A 201 -26.93 1.02 -3.91
CA VAL A 201 -25.60 0.42 -4.08
C VAL A 201 -25.45 -0.18 -5.49
N GLU A 202 -26.49 -0.87 -5.97
CA GLU A 202 -26.56 -1.43 -7.33
C GLU A 202 -26.39 -0.36 -8.42
N SER A 203 -26.91 0.85 -8.21
CA SER A 203 -26.73 1.98 -9.14
C SER A 203 -25.30 2.54 -9.14
N ARG A 204 -24.52 2.35 -8.06
CA ARG A 204 -23.11 2.82 -7.98
C ARG A 204 -22.14 1.87 -8.66
N HIS A 205 -22.47 0.58 -8.70
CA HIS A 205 -21.72 -0.44 -9.43
C HIS A 205 -22.24 -0.65 -10.86
N GLY A 206 -23.21 0.14 -11.33
CA GLY A 206 -23.57 0.13 -12.75
C GLY A 206 -22.45 0.71 -13.61
N PHE A 207 -22.10 0.03 -14.70
CA PHE A 207 -21.03 0.43 -15.64
C PHE A 207 -21.08 1.93 -16.01
N ALA A 208 -22.27 2.48 -16.29
CA ALA A 208 -22.47 3.89 -16.65
C ALA A 208 -22.14 4.90 -15.53
N ALA A 209 -22.20 4.50 -14.26
CA ALA A 209 -21.89 5.36 -13.11
C ALA A 209 -20.39 5.36 -12.77
N GLN A 210 -19.65 4.31 -13.13
CA GLN A 210 -18.25 4.17 -12.75
C GLN A 210 -17.37 5.27 -13.39
N ALA A 211 -17.59 5.57 -14.67
CA ALA A 211 -16.83 6.58 -15.42
C ALA A 211 -16.87 7.97 -14.75
N SER A 212 -18.02 8.38 -14.21
CA SER A 212 -18.15 9.67 -13.50
C SER A 212 -17.47 9.63 -12.12
N ARG A 213 -17.55 8.50 -11.41
CA ARG A 213 -16.80 8.27 -10.16
C ARG A 213 -15.29 8.40 -10.39
N ARG A 214 -14.71 7.72 -11.38
CA ARG A 214 -13.28 7.82 -11.72
C ARG A 214 -12.87 9.26 -12.05
N LYS A 215 -13.62 9.94 -12.93
CA LYS A 215 -13.35 11.35 -13.30
C LYS A 215 -13.33 12.27 -12.07
N SER A 216 -14.18 12.04 -11.07
CA SER A 216 -14.19 12.83 -9.83
C SER A 216 -13.12 12.41 -8.80
N MET A 217 -12.79 11.12 -8.67
CA MET A 217 -11.63 10.68 -7.87
C MET A 217 -10.32 11.25 -8.42
N ALA A 218 -10.19 11.34 -9.74
CA ALA A 218 -9.06 12.00 -10.40
C ALA A 218 -8.95 13.50 -10.04
N GLN A 219 -10.09 14.20 -9.90
CA GLN A 219 -10.09 15.57 -9.41
C GLN A 219 -9.53 15.64 -7.98
N ALA A 220 -10.00 14.80 -7.06
CA ALA A 220 -9.49 14.74 -5.69
C ALA A 220 -7.97 14.48 -5.63
N ARG A 221 -7.48 13.46 -6.36
CA ARG A 221 -6.03 13.17 -6.44
C ARG A 221 -5.25 14.38 -7.01
N ASN A 222 -5.73 15.06 -8.05
CA ASN A 222 -5.05 16.24 -8.62
C ASN A 222 -5.06 17.46 -7.68
N TRP A 223 -6.16 17.71 -6.94
CA TRP A 223 -6.22 18.79 -5.95
C TRP A 223 -5.25 18.54 -4.80
N LEU A 224 -5.17 17.31 -4.30
CA LEU A 224 -4.22 16.91 -3.26
C LEU A 224 -2.77 17.12 -3.74
N LEU A 225 -2.44 16.58 -4.90
CA LEU A 225 -1.10 16.68 -5.49
C LEU A 225 -0.67 18.13 -5.74
N SER A 226 -1.53 18.94 -6.37
CA SER A 226 -1.18 20.32 -6.73
C SER A 226 -1.02 21.24 -5.52
N ALA A 227 -1.71 20.95 -4.41
CA ALA A 227 -1.57 21.70 -3.17
C ALA A 227 -0.35 21.27 -2.33
N ALA A 228 0.07 20.01 -2.39
CA ALA A 228 1.10 19.45 -1.51
C ALA A 228 2.49 19.23 -2.14
N LEU A 229 2.62 19.19 -3.48
CA LEU A 229 3.88 18.93 -4.18
C LEU A 229 4.85 20.12 -4.10
N ARG A 230 5.80 20.05 -3.17
CA ARG A 230 6.87 21.04 -2.98
C ARG A 230 8.08 20.76 -3.89
N PRO A 231 8.91 21.79 -4.16
CA PRO A 231 10.14 21.64 -4.95
C PRO A 231 11.14 20.59 -4.42
N THR A 232 11.07 20.25 -3.13
CA THR A 232 11.98 19.35 -2.41
C THR A 232 11.67 17.85 -2.54
N HIS A 233 10.49 17.46 -3.05
CA HIS A 233 10.12 16.05 -3.16
C HIS A 233 10.82 15.38 -4.34
N SER A 234 11.49 14.26 -4.11
CA SER A 234 12.04 13.39 -5.15
C SER A 234 11.04 12.31 -5.58
N TRP A 235 10.15 11.91 -4.68
CA TRP A 235 9.14 10.86 -4.87
C TRP A 235 7.76 11.31 -4.40
N VAL A 236 6.73 10.72 -5.00
CA VAL A 236 5.34 10.78 -4.54
C VAL A 236 4.85 9.34 -4.41
N TYR A 237 4.30 9.00 -3.25
CA TYR A 237 3.75 7.69 -2.94
C TYR A 237 2.25 7.82 -2.69
N TRP A 238 1.43 7.30 -3.60
CA TRP A 238 -0.02 7.20 -3.43
C TRP A 238 -0.35 5.93 -2.67
N ARG A 239 -1.15 6.06 -1.62
CA ARG A 239 -1.56 4.92 -0.80
C ARG A 239 -3.00 5.08 -0.33
N ASP A 240 -3.85 4.13 -0.69
CA ASP A 240 -5.20 4.04 -0.15
C ASP A 240 -5.13 3.50 1.31
N VAL A 241 -6.08 3.90 2.16
CA VAL A 241 -6.01 3.72 3.64
C VAL A 241 -6.53 2.37 4.14
N ASP A 242 -7.18 1.62 3.26
CA ASP A 242 -7.84 0.33 3.43
C ASP A 242 -6.90 -0.86 3.16
N VAL A 243 -5.60 -0.62 2.92
CA VAL A 243 -4.62 -1.69 2.73
C VAL A 243 -4.18 -2.33 4.05
N GLU A 244 -4.76 -3.49 4.34
CA GLU A 244 -4.61 -4.31 5.55
C GLU A 244 -3.18 -4.78 5.88
N THR A 245 -2.35 -5.16 4.89
CA THR A 245 -0.91 -5.39 5.15
C THR A 245 -0.03 -5.04 3.95
N ALA A 246 1.19 -4.59 4.25
CA ALA A 246 2.29 -4.44 3.29
C ALA A 246 3.64 -4.58 4.02
N PRO A 247 4.74 -4.91 3.31
CA PRO A 247 6.07 -4.90 3.89
C PRO A 247 6.45 -3.50 4.41
N PHE A 248 7.13 -3.46 5.55
CA PHE A 248 7.60 -2.23 6.19
C PHE A 248 8.64 -1.46 5.35
N THR A 249 9.33 -2.19 4.47
CA THR A 249 10.34 -1.74 3.52
C THR A 249 9.77 -1.31 2.16
N ILE A 250 8.44 -1.23 2.00
CA ILE A 250 7.78 -1.01 0.70
C ILE A 250 8.28 0.22 -0.08
N LEU A 251 8.74 1.27 0.61
CA LEU A 251 9.26 2.46 -0.05
C LEU A 251 10.63 2.15 -0.68
N GLU A 252 11.54 1.57 0.08
CA GLU A 252 12.86 1.13 -0.35
C GLU A 252 12.79 0.04 -1.43
N ASP A 253 11.90 -0.94 -1.22
CA ASP A 253 11.69 -2.09 -2.10
C ASP A 253 11.16 -1.66 -3.48
N LEU A 254 10.30 -0.65 -3.54
CA LEU A 254 9.84 -0.07 -4.81
C LEU A 254 10.88 0.90 -5.40
N MET A 255 11.58 1.69 -4.57
CA MET A 255 12.60 2.65 -5.03
C MET A 255 13.76 1.97 -5.76
N ARG A 256 14.26 0.83 -5.27
CA ARG A 256 15.46 0.15 -5.80
C ARG A 256 15.37 -0.23 -7.29
N HIS A 257 14.15 -0.48 -7.80
CA HIS A 257 13.87 -0.72 -9.23
C HIS A 257 14.12 0.53 -10.11
N ASN A 258 14.22 1.71 -9.49
CA ASN A 258 14.60 2.99 -10.11
C ASN A 258 13.68 3.45 -11.26
N LYS A 259 12.45 2.93 -11.34
CA LYS A 259 11.46 3.28 -12.36
C LYS A 259 10.82 4.64 -12.09
N ASP A 260 10.32 5.26 -13.15
CA ASP A 260 9.58 6.53 -13.06
C ASP A 260 8.20 6.34 -12.39
N VAL A 261 7.51 5.24 -12.67
CA VAL A 261 6.26 4.80 -12.03
C VAL A 261 6.34 3.30 -11.77
N ILE A 262 6.03 2.87 -10.55
CA ILE A 262 5.99 1.47 -10.14
C ILE A 262 4.82 1.15 -9.20
N VAL A 263 4.21 -0.03 -9.38
CA VAL A 263 3.16 -0.58 -8.49
C VAL A 263 3.47 -2.01 -8.05
N PRO A 264 3.12 -2.39 -6.81
CA PRO A 264 3.07 -3.78 -6.37
C PRO A 264 1.81 -4.48 -6.90
N ASN A 265 1.75 -5.80 -6.76
CA ASN A 265 0.51 -6.54 -6.94
C ASN A 265 -0.41 -6.39 -5.71
N VAL A 266 -1.72 -6.38 -5.92
CA VAL A 266 -2.72 -6.15 -4.87
C VAL A 266 -3.75 -7.28 -4.82
N TRP A 267 -3.76 -7.98 -3.70
CA TRP A 267 -4.67 -9.07 -3.41
C TRP A 267 -5.53 -8.73 -2.20
N ARG A 268 -6.60 -9.49 -1.96
CA ARG A 268 -7.38 -9.45 -0.72
C ARG A 268 -7.39 -10.84 -0.08
N PRO A 269 -7.29 -10.93 1.26
CA PRO A 269 -7.66 -12.16 1.93
C PRO A 269 -9.18 -12.36 1.80
N LEU A 270 -9.63 -13.59 1.94
CA LEU A 270 -11.03 -13.96 1.98
C LEU A 270 -11.25 -14.99 3.10
N PRO A 271 -12.48 -15.13 3.63
CA PRO A 271 -12.84 -16.28 4.45
C PRO A 271 -12.55 -17.60 3.72
N GLU A 272 -12.22 -18.64 4.48
CA GLU A 272 -11.90 -19.99 3.94
C GLU A 272 -13.00 -20.50 2.99
N TRP A 273 -14.28 -20.24 3.30
CA TRP A 273 -15.41 -20.65 2.45
C TRP A 273 -15.50 -19.93 1.10
N LEU A 274 -14.82 -18.79 0.93
CA LEU A 274 -14.69 -18.08 -0.35
C LEU A 274 -13.35 -18.39 -1.07
N GLY A 275 -12.53 -19.30 -0.54
CA GLY A 275 -11.25 -19.70 -1.15
C GLY A 275 -10.01 -18.99 -0.61
N GLY A 276 -10.10 -18.29 0.53
CA GLY A 276 -8.93 -17.83 1.30
C GLY A 276 -8.20 -16.58 0.79
N GLU A 277 -8.03 -16.43 -0.52
CA GLU A 277 -7.39 -15.25 -1.14
C GLU A 277 -7.93 -14.98 -2.55
N GLN A 278 -7.90 -13.72 -3.01
CA GLN A 278 -8.31 -13.34 -4.36
C GLN A 278 -7.54 -12.13 -4.89
N PRO A 279 -7.23 -12.04 -6.20
CA PRO A 279 -6.80 -10.80 -6.83
C PRO A 279 -7.82 -9.66 -6.60
N TYR A 280 -7.33 -8.47 -6.25
CA TYR A 280 -8.16 -7.31 -5.93
C TYR A 280 -8.07 -6.20 -6.99
N ASP A 281 -6.87 -5.67 -7.25
CA ASP A 281 -6.72 -4.51 -8.14
C ASP A 281 -6.57 -4.92 -9.61
N LEU A 282 -7.68 -4.95 -10.34
CA LEU A 282 -7.71 -5.22 -11.77
C LEU A 282 -7.31 -4.03 -12.65
N ASN A 283 -6.99 -2.86 -12.08
CA ASN A 283 -6.68 -1.64 -12.85
C ASN A 283 -5.19 -1.55 -13.24
N SER A 284 -4.35 -2.47 -12.76
CA SER A 284 -2.97 -2.65 -13.19
C SER A 284 -2.90 -3.72 -14.28
N TRP A 285 -2.64 -3.34 -15.53
CA TRP A 285 -2.72 -4.23 -16.70
C TRP A 285 -1.83 -3.77 -17.85
N GLN A 286 -1.42 -4.70 -18.72
CA GLN A 286 -0.77 -4.38 -20.00
C GLN A 286 -1.82 -4.37 -21.13
N GLU A 287 -1.64 -3.48 -22.11
CA GLU A 287 -2.62 -3.24 -23.17
C GLU A 287 -2.77 -4.45 -24.13
N SER A 288 -3.95 -4.61 -24.74
CA SER A 288 -4.23 -5.69 -25.69
C SER A 288 -4.75 -5.17 -27.04
N GLU A 289 -4.51 -5.92 -28.12
CA GLU A 289 -5.02 -5.58 -29.46
C GLU A 289 -6.55 -5.51 -29.50
N THR A 290 -7.22 -6.38 -28.74
CA THR A 290 -8.69 -6.41 -28.61
C THR A 290 -9.24 -5.18 -27.88
N ALA A 291 -8.56 -4.70 -26.83
CA ALA A 291 -8.97 -3.50 -26.11
C ALA A 291 -8.71 -2.23 -26.92
N LEU A 292 -7.63 -2.19 -27.72
CA LEU A 292 -7.39 -1.10 -28.67
C LEU A 292 -8.46 -1.06 -29.77
N ALA A 293 -8.77 -2.21 -30.38
CA ALA A 293 -9.84 -2.30 -31.38
C ALA A 293 -11.22 -1.93 -30.80
N LEU A 294 -11.50 -2.25 -29.53
CA LEU A 294 -12.70 -1.80 -28.83
C LEU A 294 -12.68 -0.28 -28.62
N ALA A 295 -11.57 0.28 -28.13
CA ALA A 295 -11.41 1.71 -27.85
C ALA A 295 -11.68 2.58 -29.09
N ASP A 296 -11.27 2.12 -30.28
CA ASP A 296 -11.53 2.80 -31.56
C ASP A 296 -13.01 2.82 -31.97
N THR A 297 -13.86 1.94 -31.41
CA THR A 297 -15.31 1.92 -31.66
C THR A 297 -16.14 2.80 -30.72
N LEU A 298 -15.54 3.29 -29.63
CA LEU A 298 -16.23 4.06 -28.60
C LEU A 298 -16.17 5.58 -28.86
N ASP A 299 -17.14 6.33 -28.35
CA ASP A 299 -17.15 7.80 -28.39
C ASP A 299 -15.96 8.41 -27.61
N GLU A 300 -15.56 9.64 -27.95
CA GLU A 300 -14.38 10.31 -27.35
C GLU A 300 -14.43 10.36 -25.81
N ASP A 301 -15.59 10.74 -25.25
CA ASP A 301 -15.83 10.87 -23.81
C ASP A 301 -15.99 9.55 -23.03
N ALA A 302 -16.11 8.42 -23.74
CA ALA A 302 -16.32 7.10 -23.16
C ALA A 302 -15.08 6.65 -22.36
N VAL A 303 -15.32 5.96 -21.25
CA VAL A 303 -14.27 5.39 -20.39
C VAL A 303 -14.48 3.88 -20.32
N ILE A 304 -13.45 3.13 -20.72
CA ILE A 304 -13.32 1.70 -20.49
C ILE A 304 -13.00 1.50 -19.01
N VAL A 305 -13.62 0.48 -18.43
CA VAL A 305 -13.50 0.14 -17.02
C VAL A 305 -13.31 -1.36 -16.91
N GLU A 306 -12.22 -1.79 -16.28
CA GLU A 306 -11.97 -3.20 -16.06
C GLU A 306 -12.91 -3.84 -15.03
N GLY A 307 -13.12 -5.15 -15.16
CA GLY A 307 -13.99 -5.95 -14.29
C GLY A 307 -15.47 -5.98 -14.70
N TYR A 308 -15.84 -5.35 -15.81
CA TYR A 308 -17.23 -5.30 -16.31
C TYR A 308 -17.45 -6.21 -17.52
N ALA A 309 -18.55 -6.96 -17.53
CA ALA A 309 -18.88 -7.92 -18.59
C ALA A 309 -19.25 -7.24 -19.92
N GLU A 310 -19.63 -5.95 -19.86
CA GLU A 310 -19.98 -5.11 -20.99
C GLU A 310 -18.84 -4.95 -22.01
N TYR A 311 -17.57 -4.92 -21.53
CA TYR A 311 -16.38 -4.75 -22.36
C TYR A 311 -15.37 -5.88 -22.14
N ALA A 312 -15.34 -6.84 -23.06
CA ALA A 312 -14.33 -7.90 -23.10
C ALA A 312 -12.98 -7.37 -23.63
N THR A 313 -12.19 -6.77 -22.74
CA THR A 313 -10.88 -6.17 -23.07
C THR A 313 -9.79 -7.21 -23.35
N TRP A 314 -9.84 -8.37 -22.68
CA TRP A 314 -8.81 -9.43 -22.72
C TRP A 314 -7.39 -8.95 -22.36
N ARG A 315 -7.29 -7.94 -21.48
CA ARG A 315 -6.01 -7.44 -20.99
C ARG A 315 -5.41 -8.43 -19.98
N PRO A 316 -4.09 -8.71 -20.03
CA PRO A 316 -3.41 -9.38 -18.92
C PRO A 316 -3.31 -8.41 -17.73
N HIS A 317 -4.08 -8.67 -16.67
CA HIS A 317 -4.01 -7.93 -15.41
C HIS A 317 -2.88 -8.47 -14.53
N LEU A 318 -2.13 -7.56 -13.90
CA LEU A 318 -1.05 -7.86 -12.96
C LEU A 318 -1.52 -8.80 -11.83
N ALA A 319 -2.75 -8.61 -11.37
CA ALA A 319 -3.39 -9.39 -10.32
C ALA A 319 -3.38 -10.90 -10.57
N TYR A 320 -3.61 -11.35 -11.81
CA TYR A 320 -3.65 -12.77 -12.16
C TYR A 320 -2.27 -13.41 -12.41
N LEU A 321 -1.19 -12.62 -12.36
CA LEU A 321 0.18 -13.09 -12.67
C LEU A 321 1.00 -13.45 -11.42
N ARG A 322 0.41 -13.39 -10.22
CA ARG A 322 1.07 -13.77 -8.96
C ARG A 322 1.28 -15.28 -8.89
N ASP A 323 2.55 -15.68 -8.97
CA ASP A 323 3.07 -16.91 -8.35
C ASP A 323 3.57 -16.59 -6.93
N PRO A 324 3.06 -17.23 -5.86
CA PRO A 324 3.58 -17.07 -4.50
C PRO A 324 5.04 -17.50 -4.29
N TYR A 325 5.61 -18.27 -5.21
CA TYR A 325 7.03 -18.69 -5.22
C TYR A 325 7.85 -17.96 -6.29
N GLY A 326 7.25 -17.01 -7.00
CA GLY A 326 7.93 -16.19 -8.00
C GLY A 326 8.88 -15.17 -7.38
N ASP A 327 9.77 -14.63 -8.22
CA ASP A 327 10.74 -13.62 -7.80
C ASP A 327 10.03 -12.28 -7.51
N PRO A 328 10.05 -11.76 -6.26
CA PRO A 328 9.46 -10.45 -5.94
C PRO A 328 10.10 -9.30 -6.72
N ASP A 329 11.32 -9.48 -7.25
CA ASP A 329 12.06 -8.50 -8.03
C ASP A 329 11.67 -8.50 -9.51
N MET A 330 10.82 -9.45 -9.95
CA MET A 330 10.38 -9.53 -11.34
C MET A 330 9.62 -8.25 -11.74
N GLU A 331 10.02 -7.66 -12.86
CA GLU A 331 9.42 -6.47 -13.43
C GLU A 331 8.58 -6.80 -14.65
N MET A 332 7.39 -6.19 -14.77
CA MET A 332 6.55 -6.25 -15.96
C MET A 332 6.19 -4.83 -16.42
N GLU A 333 6.38 -4.52 -17.70
CA GLU A 333 5.84 -3.27 -18.26
C GLU A 333 4.31 -3.33 -18.35
N ILE A 334 3.64 -2.30 -17.85
CA ILE A 334 2.18 -2.16 -17.85
C ILE A 334 1.74 -0.89 -18.58
N ASP A 335 0.44 -0.73 -18.79
CA ASP A 335 -0.19 0.40 -19.50
C ASP A 335 -1.23 1.09 -18.61
N GLY A 336 -2.09 0.30 -17.95
CA GLY A 336 -2.94 0.73 -16.84
C GLY A 336 -2.22 0.61 -15.51
N VAL A 337 -2.51 1.54 -14.60
CA VAL A 337 -1.95 1.61 -13.23
C VAL A 337 -3.11 1.67 -12.24
N GLY A 338 -3.07 0.79 -11.23
CA GLY A 338 -4.03 0.78 -10.13
C GLY A 338 -3.76 1.82 -9.04
N GLY A 339 -4.81 2.19 -8.31
CA GLY A 339 -4.80 3.35 -7.39
C GLY A 339 -4.24 3.07 -6.00
N VAL A 340 -4.20 1.80 -5.59
CA VAL A 340 -4.04 1.37 -4.20
C VAL A 340 -2.67 1.70 -3.62
N SER A 341 -1.62 1.59 -4.44
CA SER A 341 -0.23 1.77 -3.99
C SER A 341 0.68 2.12 -5.17
N ILE A 342 0.91 3.41 -5.44
CA ILE A 342 1.75 3.87 -6.56
C ILE A 342 2.96 4.62 -6.02
N LEU A 343 4.17 4.12 -6.27
CA LEU A 343 5.37 4.94 -6.13
C LEU A 343 5.74 5.54 -7.49
N ALA A 344 5.90 6.86 -7.55
CA ALA A 344 6.31 7.55 -8.76
C ALA A 344 7.30 8.68 -8.45
N LYS A 345 8.25 8.92 -9.36
CA LYS A 345 9.24 10.01 -9.22
C LYS A 345 8.53 11.35 -9.37
N ALA A 346 8.85 12.31 -8.51
CA ALA A 346 8.20 13.63 -8.52
C ALA A 346 8.36 14.36 -9.87
N LYS A 347 9.44 14.10 -10.61
CA LYS A 347 9.63 14.62 -11.97
C LYS A 347 8.50 14.24 -12.95
N VAL A 348 7.86 13.09 -12.78
CA VAL A 348 6.76 12.61 -13.65
C VAL A 348 5.60 13.60 -13.61
N PHE A 349 5.19 13.98 -12.40
CA PHE A 349 4.14 14.96 -12.18
C PHE A 349 4.57 16.38 -12.60
N ARG A 350 5.81 16.78 -12.32
CA ARG A 350 6.35 18.09 -12.71
C ARG A 350 6.47 18.26 -14.23
N SER A 351 6.65 17.18 -14.98
CA SER A 351 6.61 17.19 -16.44
C SER A 351 5.20 17.33 -17.02
N GLY A 352 4.15 17.20 -16.21
CA GLY A 352 2.75 17.40 -16.61
C GLY A 352 1.88 16.14 -16.58
N VAL A 353 2.41 14.99 -16.18
CA VAL A 353 1.59 13.77 -16.00
C VAL A 353 0.69 13.95 -14.77
N HIS A 354 -0.60 13.66 -14.90
CA HIS A 354 -1.57 13.76 -13.80
C HIS A 354 -2.64 12.68 -13.94
N PHE A 355 -3.59 12.61 -13.01
CA PHE A 355 -4.75 11.73 -13.10
C PHE A 355 -5.81 12.37 -14.02
N PRO A 356 -6.20 11.79 -15.16
CA PRO A 356 -7.15 12.47 -16.06
C PRO A 356 -8.56 12.51 -15.46
N ALA A 357 -9.08 13.71 -15.24
CA ALA A 357 -10.47 13.96 -14.83
C ALA A 357 -11.46 13.98 -16.03
N PHE A 358 -10.99 13.53 -17.19
CA PHE A 358 -11.65 13.45 -18.48
C PHE A 358 -11.23 12.15 -19.16
N SER A 359 -11.83 11.80 -20.30
CA SER A 359 -11.40 10.63 -21.08
C SER A 359 -10.04 10.90 -21.74
N PHE A 360 -9.02 10.16 -21.32
CA PHE A 360 -7.71 10.12 -21.97
C PHE A 360 -7.49 8.71 -22.52
N GLU A 361 -7.48 8.58 -23.86
CA GLU A 361 -7.41 7.28 -24.55
C GLU A 361 -8.43 6.24 -24.03
N LYS A 362 -9.66 6.70 -23.77
CA LYS A 362 -10.77 5.95 -23.15
C LYS A 362 -10.52 5.51 -21.70
N HIS A 363 -9.62 6.16 -20.97
CA HIS A 363 -9.37 5.88 -19.56
C HIS A 363 -9.43 7.17 -18.74
N ALA A 364 -9.58 7.04 -17.42
CA ALA A 364 -9.59 8.16 -16.48
C ALA A 364 -8.74 7.80 -15.25
N GLU A 365 -8.54 8.76 -14.35
CA GLU A 365 -7.89 8.55 -13.05
C GLU A 365 -6.53 7.84 -13.14
N THR A 366 -6.33 6.69 -12.49
CA THR A 366 -5.03 6.01 -12.35
C THR A 366 -4.64 5.26 -13.62
N GLU A 367 -5.61 4.66 -14.32
CA GLU A 367 -5.40 4.01 -15.62
C GLU A 367 -5.03 5.04 -16.69
N GLY A 368 -5.70 6.20 -16.68
CA GLY A 368 -5.35 7.33 -17.53
C GLY A 368 -3.97 7.93 -17.19
N PHE A 369 -3.59 7.95 -15.91
CA PHE A 369 -2.25 8.35 -15.46
C PHE A 369 -1.15 7.40 -16.01
N GLY A 370 -1.37 6.08 -15.94
CA GLY A 370 -0.47 5.08 -16.52
C GLY A 370 -0.25 5.28 -18.02
N LYS A 371 -1.33 5.39 -18.79
CA LYS A 371 -1.26 5.70 -20.23
C LYS A 371 -0.54 7.02 -20.51
N MET A 372 -0.85 8.07 -19.76
CA MET A 372 -0.24 9.39 -19.94
C MET A 372 1.28 9.36 -19.67
N ALA A 373 1.71 8.70 -18.59
CA ALA A 373 3.12 8.51 -18.28
C ALA A 373 3.86 7.78 -19.42
N LYS A 374 3.29 6.68 -19.93
CA LYS A 374 3.88 5.88 -21.01
C LYS A 374 3.93 6.64 -22.35
N ARG A 375 2.90 7.44 -22.66
CA ARG A 375 2.91 8.36 -23.82
C ARG A 375 4.01 9.41 -23.72
N MET A 376 4.25 9.93 -22.52
CA MET A 376 5.33 10.87 -22.20
C MET A 376 6.72 10.20 -22.04
N LYS A 377 6.83 8.90 -22.37
CA LYS A 377 8.08 8.11 -22.37
C LYS A 377 8.71 7.87 -21.00
N PHE A 378 7.91 7.95 -19.94
CA PHE A 378 8.30 7.44 -18.62
C PHE A 378 8.12 5.91 -18.55
N SER A 379 8.95 5.24 -17.77
CA SER A 379 8.79 3.80 -17.51
C SER A 379 7.62 3.55 -16.56
N VAL A 380 6.70 2.65 -16.92
CA VAL A 380 5.55 2.26 -16.08
C VAL A 380 5.61 0.75 -15.86
N VAL A 381 5.82 0.33 -14.61
CA VAL A 381 6.15 -1.05 -14.25
C VAL A 381 5.24 -1.57 -13.13
N GLY A 382 4.83 -2.84 -13.22
CA GLY A 382 4.22 -3.60 -12.13
C GLY A 382 5.14 -4.72 -11.65
N LEU A 383 5.06 -5.07 -10.37
CA LEU A 383 5.73 -6.22 -9.77
C LEU A 383 4.70 -7.35 -9.53
N PRO A 384 4.60 -8.40 -10.36
CA PRO A 384 3.55 -9.41 -10.25
C PRO A 384 3.63 -10.28 -8.98
N HIS A 385 4.82 -10.46 -8.40
CA HIS A 385 5.01 -11.32 -7.21
C HIS A 385 5.10 -10.53 -5.90
N TYR A 386 5.56 -9.27 -5.94
CA TYR A 386 5.58 -8.39 -4.77
C TYR A 386 4.15 -7.98 -4.40
N THR A 387 3.59 -8.62 -3.37
CA THR A 387 2.15 -8.54 -3.05
C THR A 387 1.87 -7.70 -1.81
N ILE A 388 0.88 -6.81 -1.89
CA ILE A 388 0.23 -6.14 -0.75
C ILE A 388 -1.23 -6.57 -0.63
N TRP A 389 -1.79 -6.43 0.56
CA TRP A 389 -3.11 -6.97 0.90
C TRP A 389 -4.10 -5.86 1.23
N HIS A 390 -5.14 -5.73 0.43
CA HIS A 390 -6.29 -4.88 0.69
C HIS A 390 -7.24 -5.55 1.69
N LEU A 391 -7.84 -4.78 2.60
CA LEU A 391 -8.82 -5.27 3.57
C LEU A 391 -10.00 -5.95 2.88
N TYR A 392 -10.48 -7.04 3.46
CA TYR A 392 -11.73 -7.67 3.05
C TYR A 392 -12.94 -6.89 3.57
N GLU A 393 -13.75 -6.35 2.66
CA GLU A 393 -15.08 -5.82 2.94
C GLU A 393 -16.15 -6.89 2.63
N PRO A 394 -16.87 -7.43 3.64
CA PRO A 394 -17.91 -8.42 3.41
C PRO A 394 -19.11 -7.83 2.67
N SER A 395 -19.63 -8.54 1.66
CA SER A 395 -20.91 -8.18 1.04
C SER A 395 -22.10 -8.48 1.96
N VAL A 396 -23.29 -8.00 1.59
CA VAL A 396 -24.53 -8.26 2.35
C VAL A 396 -24.80 -9.77 2.48
N ASP A 397 -24.49 -10.56 1.46
CA ASP A 397 -24.67 -12.01 1.48
C ASP A 397 -23.56 -12.72 2.29
N ASP A 398 -22.33 -12.19 2.28
CA ASP A 398 -21.27 -12.68 3.16
C ASP A 398 -21.61 -12.43 4.64
N ILE A 399 -22.21 -11.28 4.96
CA ILE A 399 -22.68 -10.97 6.33
C ILE A 399 -23.77 -11.95 6.76
N ARG A 400 -24.75 -12.24 5.89
CA ARG A 400 -25.79 -13.26 6.16
C ARG A 400 -25.17 -14.63 6.43
N HIS A 401 -24.21 -15.05 5.60
CA HIS A 401 -23.55 -16.34 5.77
C HIS A 401 -22.67 -16.40 7.03
N MET A 402 -21.98 -15.31 7.39
CA MET A 402 -21.28 -15.18 8.68
C MET A 402 -22.22 -15.33 9.86
N GLU A 403 -23.40 -14.70 9.83
CA GLU A 403 -24.39 -14.84 10.91
C GLU A 403 -24.96 -16.27 11.00
N GLU A 404 -25.21 -16.94 9.88
CA GLU A 404 -25.68 -18.33 9.85
C GLU A 404 -24.63 -19.27 10.44
N MET A 405 -23.38 -19.15 10.00
CA MET A 405 -22.24 -19.90 10.54
C MET A 405 -22.02 -19.64 12.05
N GLU A 406 -22.23 -18.40 12.52
CA GLU A 406 -22.12 -18.07 13.94
C GLU A 406 -23.28 -18.68 14.77
N LYS A 407 -24.50 -18.67 14.23
CA LYS A 407 -25.67 -19.33 14.83
C LYS A 407 -25.46 -20.84 14.93
N GLU A 408 -24.97 -21.48 13.86
CA GLU A 408 -24.59 -22.90 13.89
C GLU A 408 -23.49 -23.19 14.91
N ARG A 409 -22.43 -22.37 14.97
CA ARG A 409 -21.34 -22.56 15.96
C ARG A 409 -21.89 -22.49 17.39
N LYS A 410 -22.70 -21.48 17.70
CA LYS A 410 -23.35 -21.32 19.02
C LYS A 410 -24.26 -22.50 19.37
N GLN A 411 -24.98 -23.06 18.39
CA GLN A 411 -25.79 -24.28 18.58
C GLN A 411 -24.92 -25.52 18.85
N ARG A 412 -23.85 -25.72 18.09
CA ARG A 412 -22.91 -26.85 18.29
C ARG A 412 -22.22 -26.76 19.65
N GLU A 413 -21.75 -25.59 20.06
CA GLU A 413 -21.17 -25.34 21.39
C GLU A 413 -22.18 -25.63 22.53
N ALA A 414 -23.44 -25.21 22.36
CA ALA A 414 -24.52 -25.51 23.32
C ALA A 414 -24.84 -27.01 23.38
N ASP A 415 -24.90 -27.70 22.24
CA ASP A 415 -25.12 -29.14 22.15
C ASP A 415 -23.96 -29.95 22.75
N GLU A 416 -22.72 -29.55 22.51
CA GLU A 416 -21.53 -30.18 23.12
C GLU A 416 -21.51 -29.97 24.63
N LYS A 417 -21.82 -28.76 25.10
CA LYS A 417 -21.97 -28.48 26.54
C LYS A 417 -23.10 -29.32 27.15
N ALA A 418 -24.27 -29.41 26.51
CA ALA A 418 -25.39 -30.21 26.97
C ALA A 418 -25.07 -31.72 26.96
N LYS A 419 -24.34 -32.22 25.95
CA LYS A 419 -23.82 -33.59 25.91
C LYS A 419 -22.85 -33.85 27.07
N LYS A 420 -21.93 -32.93 27.34
CA LYS A 420 -20.99 -33.03 28.46
C LYS A 420 -21.71 -33.04 29.81
N GLU A 421 -22.60 -32.07 30.07
CA GLU A 421 -23.41 -32.04 31.29
C GLU A 421 -24.27 -33.31 31.46
N ARG A 422 -24.76 -33.90 30.36
CA ARG A 422 -25.50 -35.16 30.38
C ARG A 422 -24.59 -36.35 30.72
N LEU A 423 -23.38 -36.39 30.18
CA LEU A 423 -22.37 -37.42 30.51
C LEU A 423 -21.93 -37.31 31.98
N ASP A 424 -21.69 -36.10 32.49
CA ASP A 424 -21.32 -35.84 33.89
C ASP A 424 -22.45 -36.26 34.86
N LYS A 425 -23.71 -35.97 34.50
CA LYS A 425 -24.90 -36.46 35.24
C LYS A 425 -25.04 -37.98 35.21
N ILE A 426 -24.75 -38.63 34.07
CA ILE A 426 -24.76 -40.09 33.96
C ILE A 426 -23.64 -40.69 34.82
N SER A 427 -22.41 -40.17 34.73
CA SER A 427 -21.25 -40.65 35.50
C SER A 427 -21.50 -40.58 37.01
N SER A 428 -21.93 -39.43 37.52
CA SER A 428 -22.26 -39.24 38.93
C SER A 428 -23.44 -40.11 39.41
N THR A 429 -24.42 -40.38 38.53
CA THR A 429 -25.50 -41.33 38.85
C THR A 429 -24.99 -42.78 38.92
N PHE A 430 -24.07 -43.17 38.03
CA PHE A 430 -23.43 -44.49 38.07
C PHE A 430 -22.49 -44.64 39.27
N GLU A 431 -21.78 -43.59 39.69
CA GLU A 431 -20.94 -43.59 40.90
C GLU A 431 -21.77 -43.75 42.18
N ASN A 432 -22.90 -43.05 42.32
CA ASN A 432 -23.82 -43.26 43.45
C ASN A 432 -24.38 -44.70 43.48
N ASN A 433 -24.75 -45.24 42.32
CA ASN A 433 -25.18 -46.64 42.20
C ASN A 433 -24.03 -47.63 42.46
N ASN A 434 -22.77 -47.20 42.31
CA ASN A 434 -21.58 -48.01 42.56
C ASN A 434 -21.42 -48.35 44.05
N GLU A 435 -21.69 -47.37 44.92
CA GLU A 435 -21.73 -47.61 46.37
C GLU A 435 -22.94 -48.45 46.80
N GLN A 436 -24.08 -48.28 46.12
CA GLN A 436 -25.31 -49.01 46.44
C GLN A 436 -25.14 -50.51 46.15
N TRP A 437 -24.62 -50.90 44.97
CA TRP A 437 -24.39 -52.33 44.69
C TRP A 437 -23.33 -52.94 45.59
N ALA A 438 -22.34 -52.17 46.05
CA ALA A 438 -21.32 -52.67 46.97
C ALA A 438 -21.97 -53.09 48.30
N LYS A 439 -22.82 -52.22 48.86
CA LYS A 439 -23.63 -52.50 50.06
C LYS A 439 -24.58 -53.69 49.83
N ASP A 440 -25.29 -53.74 48.69
CA ASP A 440 -26.21 -54.84 48.37
C ASP A 440 -25.47 -56.18 48.20
N LYS A 441 -24.24 -56.17 47.66
CA LYS A 441 -23.41 -57.37 47.50
C LYS A 441 -22.88 -57.89 48.83
N ASP A 442 -22.54 -57.00 49.76
CA ASP A 442 -22.14 -57.39 51.12
C ASP A 442 -23.35 -57.98 51.88
N VAL A 443 -24.53 -57.36 51.78
CA VAL A 443 -25.79 -57.94 52.30
C VAL A 443 -26.10 -59.31 51.69
N LEU A 444 -25.85 -59.50 50.39
CA LEU A 444 -26.04 -60.80 49.73
C LEU A 444 -25.04 -61.87 50.18
N ASN A 445 -23.84 -61.47 50.61
CA ASN A 445 -22.83 -62.37 51.18
C ASN A 445 -23.19 -62.74 52.63
N ASP A 446 -23.64 -61.78 53.43
CA ASP A 446 -24.16 -61.99 54.79
C ASP A 446 -25.36 -62.94 54.80
N LEU A 447 -26.31 -62.76 53.88
CA LEU A 447 -27.45 -63.67 53.71
C LEU A 447 -27.01 -65.09 53.33
N LYS A 448 -26.02 -65.24 52.44
CA LYS A 448 -25.44 -66.55 52.09
C LYS A 448 -24.68 -67.19 53.25
N GLN A 449 -24.06 -66.41 54.13
CA GLN A 449 -23.43 -66.93 55.35
C GLN A 449 -24.49 -67.40 56.36
N LYS A 450 -25.57 -66.63 56.57
CA LYS A 450 -26.70 -67.02 57.42
C LYS A 450 -27.42 -68.27 56.91
N ASP A 451 -27.72 -68.36 55.60
CA ASP A 451 -28.26 -69.58 54.97
C ASP A 451 -27.35 -70.80 55.15
N ALA A 452 -26.02 -70.59 55.22
CA ALA A 452 -25.04 -71.65 55.44
C ALA A 452 -24.87 -72.00 56.94
N GLU A 453 -25.23 -71.11 57.85
CA GLU A 453 -25.27 -71.34 59.30
C GLU A 453 -26.57 -72.01 59.73
N GLU A 454 -27.73 -71.60 59.20
CA GLU A 454 -29.02 -72.29 59.44
C GLU A 454 -28.99 -73.74 58.91
N LYS A 455 -28.31 -73.99 57.79
CA LYS A 455 -28.07 -75.35 57.28
C LYS A 455 -27.05 -76.15 58.11
N LYS A 456 -26.32 -75.52 59.04
CA LYS A 456 -25.43 -76.20 60.00
C LYS A 456 -26.06 -76.40 61.38
N SER A 457 -27.03 -75.59 61.78
CA SER A 457 -27.76 -75.78 63.05
C SER A 457 -28.85 -76.87 63.01
N GLY A 458 -29.07 -77.51 61.86
CA GLY A 458 -30.15 -78.49 61.66
C GLY A 458 -29.79 -79.97 61.76
N GLN A 459 -28.52 -80.35 62.01
CA GLN A 459 -28.10 -81.76 62.01
C GLN A 459 -27.11 -82.13 63.13
N GLU A 460 -27.63 -82.43 64.32
CA GLU A 460 -27.05 -83.41 65.24
C GLU A 460 -28.17 -84.17 65.99
N LYS A 461 -28.55 -85.36 65.49
CA LYS A 461 -28.54 -86.62 66.26
C LYS A 461 -29.04 -87.84 65.47
N ASP A 462 -28.29 -88.92 65.68
CA ASP A 462 -28.61 -90.35 65.54
C ASP A 462 -29.16 -90.90 64.22
N GLY A 463 -28.54 -91.99 63.77
CA GLY A 463 -29.08 -92.85 62.71
C GLY A 463 -28.83 -94.33 63.02
N ALA A 464 -29.56 -95.23 62.35
CA ALA A 464 -29.11 -96.60 62.07
C ALA A 464 -30.01 -97.37 61.08
N LYS A 465 -29.32 -98.15 60.22
CA LYS A 465 -29.72 -99.41 59.53
C LYS A 465 -30.62 -99.42 58.27
N LYS A 466 -29.94 -99.75 57.14
CA LYS A 466 -30.19 -100.83 56.13
C LYS A 466 -31.51 -100.77 55.31
N VAL A 467 -31.58 -101.17 54.04
CA VAL A 467 -30.97 -102.32 53.30
C VAL A 467 -30.58 -101.93 51.84
N ALA A 468 -29.81 -102.80 51.15
CA ALA A 468 -29.37 -102.77 49.73
C ALA A 468 -30.52 -102.63 48.69
N LYS A 469 -30.31 -102.41 47.37
CA LYS A 469 -29.32 -103.01 46.43
C LYS A 469 -29.28 -102.25 45.07
N GLU A 470 -28.21 -102.48 44.26
CA GLU A 470 -28.07 -102.48 42.76
C GLU A 470 -29.16 -101.82 41.85
N ALA A 471 -28.88 -101.16 40.70
CA ALA A 471 -27.72 -101.18 39.79
C ALA A 471 -27.55 -99.86 38.95
N THR A 472 -26.71 -99.92 37.90
CA THR A 472 -26.04 -98.82 37.15
C THR A 472 -26.74 -98.30 35.88
N ALA A 473 -26.14 -97.25 35.28
CA ALA A 473 -26.33 -96.62 33.95
C ALA A 473 -27.37 -95.46 33.90
N ASP A 474 -27.18 -94.39 33.11
CA ASP A 474 -26.12 -94.09 32.12
C ASP A 474 -25.76 -92.58 32.09
N ASN A 475 -24.85 -92.20 31.18
CA ASN A 475 -24.29 -90.86 30.96
C ASN A 475 -25.34 -89.76 30.64
N ASP A 476 -24.96 -88.48 30.82
CA ASP A 476 -25.03 -87.53 29.69
C ASP A 476 -24.19 -86.24 29.88
N ASP A 477 -23.54 -85.92 28.76
CA ASP A 477 -23.03 -84.65 28.21
C ASP A 477 -22.10 -83.65 28.94
N ALA A 478 -21.27 -83.05 28.08
CA ALA A 478 -20.12 -82.22 28.42
C ALA A 478 -20.26 -80.79 27.79
N PRO A 479 -19.20 -79.99 27.52
CA PRO A 479 -19.13 -78.68 28.18
C PRO A 479 -18.91 -77.49 27.23
N VAL A 480 -19.06 -76.25 27.72
CA VAL A 480 -18.17 -75.14 27.32
C VAL A 480 -17.88 -74.21 28.51
N LYS A 481 -16.60 -73.94 28.75
CA LYS A 481 -16.11 -72.88 29.65
C LYS A 481 -14.84 -72.27 29.06
N LYS A 482 -14.65 -70.96 29.28
CA LYS A 482 -13.44 -70.15 29.06
C LYS A 482 -13.02 -69.82 27.61
N ALA A 483 -12.96 -68.51 27.34
CA ALA A 483 -11.83 -67.88 26.65
C ALA A 483 -11.67 -66.42 27.12
N VAL A 484 -10.66 -66.16 27.95
CA VAL A 484 -10.07 -64.81 28.16
C VAL A 484 -8.57 -65.01 28.31
N GLN A 485 -7.80 -64.64 27.28
CA GLN A 485 -6.44 -64.07 27.34
C GLN A 485 -5.77 -64.09 25.94
N ALA A 486 -4.73 -63.27 25.81
CA ALA A 486 -3.80 -63.17 24.67
C ALA A 486 -4.30 -62.52 23.37
N VAL A 487 -4.13 -61.19 23.28
CA VAL A 487 -3.39 -60.57 22.15
C VAL A 487 -2.54 -59.41 22.68
N ALA A 488 -1.23 -59.66 22.86
CA ALA A 488 -0.22 -58.60 22.95
C ALA A 488 1.15 -59.14 22.51
N LYS A 489 1.77 -58.43 21.55
CA LYS A 489 3.14 -58.57 21.01
C LYS A 489 3.51 -59.79 20.14
N GLY A 490 4.03 -59.46 18.95
CA GLY A 490 5.06 -60.22 18.21
C GLY A 490 4.53 -61.14 17.09
N ALA A 491 5.21 -61.28 15.94
CA ALA A 491 6.37 -60.54 15.42
C ALA A 491 6.48 -60.72 13.87
N ALA A 492 7.51 -60.11 13.28
CA ALA A 492 7.81 -60.03 11.85
C ALA A 492 8.09 -61.37 11.10
N ASP A 493 8.24 -61.23 9.76
CA ASP A 493 8.87 -62.16 8.79
C ASP A 493 8.06 -63.42 8.37
N LYS A 494 8.14 -63.95 7.12
CA LYS A 494 9.12 -63.71 6.01
C LYS A 494 8.60 -64.24 4.64
N LYS A 495 8.97 -63.55 3.53
CA LYS A 495 9.18 -64.08 2.13
C LYS A 495 7.93 -64.60 1.34
N LYS A 496 7.86 -64.63 -0.01
CA LYS A 496 8.91 -64.55 -1.08
C LYS A 496 8.33 -64.25 -2.50
N GLY A 497 9.03 -63.44 -3.32
CA GLY A 497 9.07 -63.46 -4.82
C GLY A 497 7.80 -63.05 -5.63
N SER A 498 7.85 -62.54 -6.87
CA SER A 498 8.92 -62.17 -7.85
C SER A 498 8.35 -61.10 -8.83
N GLY A 499 9.07 -60.06 -9.30
CA GLY A 499 9.90 -60.01 -10.53
C GLY A 499 9.07 -60.03 -11.84
N ALA A 500 9.21 -59.20 -12.90
CA ALA A 500 10.18 -58.19 -13.38
C ALA A 500 9.42 -57.19 -14.34
N LYS A 501 9.76 -55.89 -14.55
CA LYS A 501 10.82 -55.28 -15.44
C LYS A 501 10.78 -55.77 -16.93
N VAL A 502 10.97 -54.97 -17.99
CA VAL A 502 11.36 -53.53 -18.18
C VAL A 502 11.19 -53.06 -19.67
N ALA A 503 11.41 -51.75 -19.95
CA ALA A 503 11.75 -51.09 -21.24
C ALA A 503 10.69 -51.00 -22.37
N ASP A 504 10.81 -50.16 -23.41
CA ASP A 504 11.50 -48.89 -23.79
C ASP A 504 11.42 -48.83 -25.35
N GLY A 505 11.44 -47.66 -26.01
CA GLY A 505 11.53 -47.60 -27.48
C GLY A 505 10.91 -46.38 -28.18
N LYS A 506 11.77 -45.59 -28.85
CA LYS A 506 11.43 -44.51 -29.81
C LYS A 506 10.95 -45.09 -31.17
N ASP A 507 10.45 -44.38 -32.20
CA ASP A 507 11.06 -43.26 -32.95
C ASP A 507 10.14 -42.80 -34.14
N VAL A 508 10.35 -41.55 -34.62
CA VAL A 508 10.33 -41.05 -36.04
C VAL A 508 9.16 -41.37 -37.01
N GLY A 509 8.69 -40.37 -37.79
CA GLY A 509 8.25 -40.67 -39.19
C GLY A 509 7.31 -39.71 -39.94
N ALA A 510 7.89 -38.74 -40.66
CA ALA A 510 7.33 -37.82 -41.66
C ALA A 510 6.32 -38.32 -42.75
N LYS A 511 5.52 -37.34 -43.25
CA LYS A 511 4.99 -37.14 -44.65
C LYS A 511 3.97 -38.13 -45.25
N GLY A 512 2.92 -37.55 -45.87
CA GLY A 512 2.13 -38.19 -46.94
C GLY A 512 0.84 -37.44 -47.30
N ALA A 513 0.76 -36.84 -48.49
CA ALA A 513 -0.44 -36.16 -48.99
C ALA A 513 -1.11 -36.94 -50.13
N VAL A 514 -2.45 -37.06 -50.14
CA VAL A 514 -3.28 -37.33 -51.33
C VAL A 514 -4.64 -36.63 -51.14
N ALA A 515 -5.19 -36.07 -52.23
CA ALA A 515 -6.48 -35.39 -52.26
C ALA A 515 -7.61 -36.30 -52.81
N LYS A 516 -8.87 -36.03 -52.42
CA LYS A 516 -9.96 -35.76 -53.40
C LYS A 516 -11.30 -35.35 -52.77
N ASP A 517 -12.06 -34.62 -53.59
CA ASP A 517 -13.39 -34.06 -53.40
C ASP A 517 -14.48 -35.01 -52.89
N THR A 518 -15.42 -34.45 -52.11
CA THR A 518 -16.87 -34.64 -52.32
C THR A 518 -17.72 -33.50 -51.73
N LYS A 519 -18.88 -33.26 -52.33
CA LYS A 519 -19.94 -32.31 -51.94
C LYS A 519 -21.08 -33.07 -51.22
N ASP A 520 -22.04 -32.49 -50.51
CA ASP A 520 -22.44 -31.13 -50.06
C ASP A 520 -23.32 -31.38 -48.78
N PRO A 521 -24.06 -30.45 -48.11
CA PRO A 521 -24.24 -29.01 -48.29
C PRO A 521 -24.01 -28.16 -47.00
N LYS A 522 -24.15 -26.83 -47.11
CA LYS A 522 -23.93 -25.84 -46.05
C LYS A 522 -24.85 -26.00 -44.81
N ALA A 523 -24.24 -26.10 -43.62
CA ALA A 523 -24.85 -25.73 -42.35
C ALA A 523 -24.61 -24.23 -42.06
N LYS A 524 -25.62 -23.52 -41.52
CA LYS A 524 -25.51 -22.09 -41.16
C LYS A 524 -24.73 -21.91 -39.86
N THR A 525 -23.79 -20.97 -39.82
CA THR A 525 -22.98 -20.66 -38.63
C THR A 525 -23.74 -19.74 -37.64
N PRO A 526 -23.31 -19.65 -36.37
CA PRO A 526 -24.03 -18.90 -35.34
C PRO A 526 -24.21 -17.39 -35.63
N ALA A 527 -23.34 -16.79 -36.44
CA ALA A 527 -23.40 -15.38 -36.82
C ALA A 527 -24.71 -15.00 -37.54
N ASP A 528 -25.25 -15.89 -38.38
CA ASP A 528 -26.48 -15.63 -39.15
C ASP A 528 -27.74 -15.60 -38.27
N LYS A 529 -27.70 -16.16 -37.06
CA LYS A 529 -28.83 -16.13 -36.10
C LYS A 529 -28.88 -14.83 -35.28
N ILE A 530 -27.78 -14.09 -35.19
CA ILE A 530 -27.72 -12.84 -34.41
C ILE A 530 -28.28 -11.68 -35.22
N LYS A 531 -28.00 -11.63 -36.53
CA LYS A 531 -28.47 -10.55 -37.42
C LYS A 531 -30.01 -10.47 -37.48
N ALA A 532 -30.68 -11.62 -37.56
CA ALA A 532 -32.15 -11.69 -37.57
C ALA A 532 -32.83 -11.18 -36.28
N ARG A 533 -32.15 -11.19 -35.12
CA ARG A 533 -32.72 -10.68 -33.85
C ARG A 533 -32.59 -9.15 -33.68
N ILE A 534 -31.70 -8.51 -34.44
CA ILE A 534 -31.48 -7.06 -34.36
C ILE A 534 -32.50 -6.30 -35.24
N ASP A 535 -32.92 -6.89 -36.35
CA ASP A 535 -33.86 -6.24 -37.27
C ASP A 535 -35.31 -6.21 -36.70
N ASP A 536 -35.76 -7.26 -36.00
CA ASP A 536 -37.08 -7.30 -35.35
C ASP A 536 -37.24 -6.24 -34.23
N SER A 537 -36.19 -5.98 -33.44
CA SER A 537 -36.25 -4.98 -32.37
C SER A 537 -36.33 -3.55 -32.89
N ARG A 538 -35.89 -3.30 -34.13
CA ARG A 538 -35.92 -1.98 -34.78
C ARG A 538 -37.28 -1.63 -35.40
N ALA A 539 -38.13 -2.63 -35.63
CA ALA A 539 -39.50 -2.43 -36.13
C ALA A 539 -40.48 -1.99 -35.03
N ALA A 540 -40.34 -2.50 -33.81
CA ALA A 540 -41.25 -2.22 -32.69
C ALA A 540 -41.13 -0.80 -32.09
N GLY A 541 -40.03 -0.10 -32.34
CA GLY A 541 -39.72 1.20 -31.71
C GLY A 541 -40.29 2.45 -32.38
N LYS A 542 -41.20 2.34 -33.37
CA LYS A 542 -41.60 3.49 -34.22
C LYS A 542 -43.03 4.01 -34.06
N GLU A 543 -43.87 3.46 -33.18
CA GLU A 543 -45.31 3.78 -33.13
C GLU A 543 -45.80 4.62 -31.94
N ALA A 544 -44.90 5.20 -31.12
CA ALA A 544 -45.31 5.91 -29.89
C ALA A 544 -44.62 7.28 -29.69
N ALA A 545 -44.93 8.29 -30.53
CA ALA A 545 -44.60 9.70 -30.23
C ALA A 545 -45.32 10.77 -31.12
N VAL A 546 -46.64 10.98 -31.00
CA VAL A 546 -47.28 12.24 -31.45
C VAL A 546 -48.44 12.68 -30.54
N ALA A 547 -48.21 13.65 -29.67
CA ALA A 547 -49.26 14.52 -29.12
C ALA A 547 -48.68 15.89 -28.73
N LYS A 548 -49.20 16.97 -29.31
CA LYS A 548 -48.81 18.37 -28.99
C LYS A 548 -49.68 18.93 -27.85
N PRO A 549 -49.16 19.81 -26.98
CA PRO A 549 -49.99 20.54 -26.02
C PRO A 549 -50.66 21.76 -26.67
N ALA A 550 -51.90 22.04 -26.27
CA ALA A 550 -52.65 23.24 -26.66
C ALA A 550 -52.86 24.19 -25.48
N LYS A 551 -52.81 25.51 -25.73
CA LYS A 551 -53.02 26.57 -24.74
C LYS A 551 -54.51 26.79 -24.45
N LYS A 552 -54.88 27.01 -23.19
CA LYS A 552 -55.61 28.20 -22.68
C LYS A 552 -55.84 28.08 -21.15
N GLY A 553 -55.78 29.21 -20.44
CA GLY A 553 -56.23 29.33 -19.04
C GLY A 553 -57.66 29.89 -18.96
N PRO A 554 -57.98 30.71 -17.95
CA PRO A 554 -58.28 30.28 -16.58
C PRO A 554 -59.72 30.69 -16.15
N LYS A 555 -60.20 30.17 -15.00
CA LYS A 555 -61.30 30.68 -14.12
C LYS A 555 -61.34 29.79 -12.85
N GLU A 556 -61.51 30.32 -11.63
CA GLU A 556 -62.80 30.59 -10.92
C GLU A 556 -63.69 29.32 -10.85
N GLU A 557 -64.24 28.85 -9.73
CA GLU A 557 -64.54 29.43 -8.40
C GLU A 557 -64.72 28.28 -7.35
N GLU A 558 -64.91 28.62 -6.06
CA GLU A 558 -65.64 27.89 -4.95
C GLU A 558 -65.69 26.33 -4.91
N ILE A 559 -65.53 25.62 -3.78
CA ILE A 559 -65.78 25.88 -2.34
C ILE A 559 -64.65 25.28 -1.49
#